data_AF-A0A7C5PRX6-F1
#
_entry.id   AF-A0A7C5PRX6-F1
#
_cell.length_a   1.000
_cell.length_b   1.000
_cell.length_c   1.000
_cell.angle_alpha   90.00
_cell.angle_beta   90.00
_cell.angle_gamma   90.00
#
_symmetry.space_group_name_H-M   'P 1'
#
loop_
_entity.id
_entity.type
_entity.pdbx_description
1 polymer ?
#
loop_
_entity_poly.entity_id
_entity_poly.type
_entity_poly.pdbx_seq_one_letter_code
_entity_poly.pdbx_strand_id
1 'polypeptide(L)'
;SGPHSNGYSLIRALVEKSGLSYGDAAPFESEKGGESLGEALLTPTRIYVKPLLAALKQTDAIKGLAHITGGGFTENLPRIVADSGLGFIIDLDAISVPPVFGWLAREGNIAQNEMLKTFNCGIGMCLVVEKGAVSNVSALLSNAGETVSVIGEITATPGVQYTGGLAL
;
A
#
# COMPACT_ATOMS: atom_id res chain seq x y z
N SER A 1 -7.38 -0.09 -0.73
CA SER A 1 -8.56 0.68 -1.21
C SER A 1 -8.31 2.19 -1.15
N GLY A 2 -7.09 2.67 -1.44
CA GLY A 2 -6.72 4.08 -1.24
C GLY A 2 -6.00 4.32 0.10
N PRO A 3 -6.12 5.51 0.71
CA PRO A 3 -5.35 5.90 1.90
C PRO A 3 -5.64 5.10 3.18
N HIS A 4 -6.70 4.28 3.17
CA HIS A 4 -7.20 3.55 4.34
C HIS A 4 -7.59 4.54 5.45
N SER A 5 -6.93 4.47 6.61
CA SER A 5 -7.20 5.31 7.78
C SER A 5 -5.99 6.15 8.21
N ASN A 6 -4.98 6.33 7.35
CA ASN A 6 -3.73 7.03 7.67
C ASN A 6 -3.48 8.22 6.72
N GLY A 7 -2.73 9.21 7.18
CA GLY A 7 -2.37 10.39 6.39
C GLY A 7 -3.47 11.46 6.26
N TYR A 8 -4.62 11.31 6.94
CA TYR A 8 -5.77 12.22 6.77
C TYR A 8 -5.52 13.65 7.25
N SER A 9 -4.59 13.87 8.18
CA SER A 9 -4.20 15.25 8.53
C SER A 9 -3.58 15.98 7.33
N LEU A 10 -2.73 15.29 6.55
CA LEU A 10 -2.16 15.83 5.32
C LEU A 10 -3.21 15.93 4.22
N ILE A 11 -4.03 14.89 4.01
CA ILE A 11 -5.11 14.90 3.01
C ILE A 11 -6.02 16.11 3.23
N ARG A 12 -6.51 16.37 4.45
CA ARG A 12 -7.37 17.52 4.74
C ARG A 12 -6.71 18.85 4.39
N ALA A 13 -5.43 19.02 4.74
CA ALA A 13 -4.68 20.23 4.42
C ALA A 13 -4.51 20.42 2.90
N LEU A 14 -4.34 19.33 2.15
CA LEU A 14 -4.24 19.38 0.69
C LEU A 14 -5.57 19.67 0.01
N VAL A 15 -6.67 19.12 0.51
CA VAL A 15 -8.02 19.46 0.03
C VAL A 15 -8.26 20.96 0.21
N GLU A 16 -7.99 21.50 1.40
CA GLU A 16 -8.12 22.94 1.67
C GLU A 16 -7.25 23.79 0.73
N LYS A 17 -5.99 23.38 0.53
CA LYS A 17 -5.04 24.07 -0.37
C LYS A 17 -5.48 24.02 -1.85
N SER A 18 -6.09 22.92 -2.28
CA SER A 18 -6.54 22.73 -3.67
C SER A 18 -7.74 23.62 -4.03
N GLY A 19 -8.44 24.17 -3.02
CA GLY A 19 -9.65 24.96 -3.21
C GLY A 19 -10.91 24.13 -3.51
N LEU A 20 -10.80 22.79 -3.51
CA LEU A 20 -11.91 21.89 -3.71
C LEU A 20 -12.76 21.73 -2.44
N SER A 21 -14.07 21.58 -2.64
CA SER A 21 -15.01 21.09 -1.64
C SER A 21 -15.09 19.56 -1.67
N TYR A 22 -15.43 18.93 -0.55
CA TYR A 22 -15.66 17.48 -0.50
C TYR A 22 -16.83 17.01 -1.38
N GLY A 23 -17.74 17.91 -1.75
CA GLY A 23 -18.84 17.61 -2.68
C GLY A 23 -18.47 17.74 -4.16
N ASP A 24 -17.27 18.24 -4.48
CA ASP A 24 -16.81 18.34 -5.87
C ASP A 24 -16.41 16.96 -6.40
N ALA A 25 -16.39 16.79 -7.72
CA ALA A 25 -15.93 15.55 -8.33
C ALA A 25 -14.46 15.24 -7.98
N ALA A 26 -14.15 13.99 -7.67
CA ALA A 26 -12.78 13.58 -7.39
C ALA A 26 -11.86 13.76 -8.62
N PRO A 27 -10.79 14.57 -8.57
CA PRO A 27 -9.97 14.88 -9.75
C PRO A 27 -9.14 13.71 -10.30
N PHE A 28 -9.07 12.62 -9.55
CA PHE A 28 -8.31 11.41 -9.87
C PHE A 28 -9.20 10.25 -10.32
N GLU A 29 -10.52 10.45 -10.35
CA GLU A 29 -11.46 9.49 -10.92
C GLU A 29 -11.61 9.75 -12.42
N SER A 30 -11.61 8.66 -13.21
CA SER A 30 -11.61 8.75 -14.67
C SER A 30 -13.00 8.87 -15.30
N GLU A 31 -14.05 8.58 -14.53
CA GLU A 31 -15.44 8.56 -15.01
C GLU A 31 -16.17 9.89 -14.75
N LYS A 32 -16.80 10.43 -15.80
CA LYS A 32 -17.69 11.59 -15.65
C LYS A 32 -18.91 11.20 -14.81
N GLY A 33 -19.07 11.84 -13.66
CA GLY A 33 -20.11 11.48 -12.68
C GLY A 33 -19.67 10.40 -11.70
N GLY A 34 -18.36 10.14 -11.58
CA GLY A 34 -17.78 9.34 -10.51
C GLY A 34 -17.98 9.95 -9.12
N GLU A 35 -17.40 9.30 -8.11
CA GLU A 35 -17.53 9.68 -6.71
C GLU A 35 -17.11 11.14 -6.45
N SER A 36 -17.77 11.79 -5.51
CA SER A 36 -17.29 13.05 -4.96
C SER A 36 -15.93 12.85 -4.27
N LEU A 37 -15.17 13.93 -4.13
CA LEU A 37 -13.87 13.92 -3.45
C LEU A 37 -13.99 13.35 -2.03
N GLY A 38 -15.07 13.69 -1.32
CA GLY A 38 -15.36 13.16 0.02
C GLY A 38 -15.62 11.66 0.02
N GLU A 39 -16.44 11.16 -0.91
CA GLU A 39 -16.75 9.72 -1.04
C GLU A 39 -15.49 8.92 -1.36
N ALA A 40 -14.73 9.35 -2.38
CA ALA A 40 -13.51 8.67 -2.80
C ALA A 40 -12.46 8.63 -1.68
N LEU A 41 -12.27 9.75 -0.96
CA LEU A 41 -11.36 9.81 0.18
C LEU A 41 -11.85 9.00 1.38
N LEU A 42 -13.16 8.82 1.57
CA LEU A 42 -13.73 8.03 2.68
C LEU A 42 -13.94 6.55 2.33
N THR A 43 -13.43 6.09 1.19
CA THR A 43 -13.42 4.67 0.84
C THR A 43 -12.93 3.83 2.03
N PRO A 44 -13.73 2.86 2.53
CA PRO A 44 -13.37 2.10 3.71
C PRO A 44 -12.05 1.33 3.57
N THR A 45 -11.33 1.20 4.68
CA THR A 45 -10.13 0.36 4.78
C THR A 45 -10.45 -1.09 4.39
N ARG A 46 -9.62 -1.67 3.52
CA ARG A 46 -9.72 -3.10 3.17
C ARG A 46 -9.43 -3.98 4.40
N ILE A 47 -10.30 -4.96 4.65
CA ILE A 47 -10.15 -5.93 5.75
C ILE A 47 -9.63 -7.26 5.21
N TYR A 48 -8.43 -7.65 5.64
CA TYR A 48 -7.71 -8.82 5.11
C TYR A 48 -7.96 -10.15 5.85
N VAL A 49 -8.77 -10.16 6.91
CA VAL A 49 -8.88 -11.33 7.82
C VAL A 49 -9.29 -12.62 7.11
N LYS A 50 -10.35 -12.58 6.29
CA LYS A 50 -10.89 -13.75 5.60
C LYS A 50 -9.90 -14.36 4.59
N PRO A 51 -9.33 -13.59 3.64
CA PRO A 51 -8.37 -14.14 2.67
C PRO A 51 -7.10 -14.64 3.33
N LEU A 52 -6.58 -13.94 4.35
CA LEU A 52 -5.37 -14.38 5.06
C LEU A 52 -5.61 -15.69 5.82
N LEU A 53 -6.73 -15.83 6.54
CA LEU A 53 -7.06 -17.08 7.22
C LEU A 53 -7.27 -18.24 6.23
N ALA A 54 -7.84 -17.97 5.06
CA ALA A 54 -8.04 -18.99 4.03
C ALA A 54 -6.69 -19.48 3.45
N ALA A 55 -5.72 -18.57 3.27
CA ALA A 55 -4.38 -18.91 2.79
C ALA A 55 -3.56 -19.65 3.86
N LEU A 56 -3.54 -19.15 5.10
CA LEU A 56 -2.80 -19.74 6.22
C LEU A 56 -3.24 -21.17 6.56
N LYS A 57 -4.52 -21.52 6.32
CA LYS A 57 -5.01 -22.90 6.49
C LYS A 57 -4.51 -23.88 5.43
N GLN A 58 -4.03 -23.38 4.29
CA GLN A 58 -3.63 -24.20 3.15
C GLN A 58 -2.11 -24.34 3.01
N THR A 59 -1.33 -23.52 3.72
CA THR A 59 0.13 -23.57 3.62
C THR A 59 0.83 -22.92 4.82
N ASP A 60 1.96 -23.50 5.22
CA ASP A 60 2.90 -22.94 6.19
C ASP A 60 4.00 -22.07 5.54
N ALA A 61 3.88 -21.78 4.24
CA ALA A 61 4.88 -21.02 3.49
C ALA A 61 4.87 -19.52 3.78
N ILE A 62 3.81 -18.99 4.41
CA ILE A 62 3.73 -17.59 4.85
C ILE A 62 4.51 -17.47 6.17
N LYS A 63 5.60 -16.71 6.17
CA LYS A 63 6.53 -16.58 7.30
C LYS A 63 6.35 -15.28 8.08
N GLY A 64 5.68 -14.29 7.49
CA GLY A 64 5.46 -13.00 8.12
C GLY A 64 4.33 -12.22 7.45
N LEU A 65 3.69 -11.36 8.23
CA LEU A 65 2.56 -10.52 7.82
C LEU A 65 2.79 -9.11 8.38
N ALA A 66 2.85 -8.12 7.50
CA ALA A 66 3.00 -6.72 7.88
C ALA A 66 1.81 -5.90 7.34
N HIS A 67 1.02 -5.34 8.26
CA HIS A 67 -0.02 -4.37 7.90
C HIS A 67 0.62 -3.02 7.63
N ILE A 68 0.49 -2.51 6.40
CA ILE A 68 1.05 -1.22 6.01
C ILE A 68 0.08 -0.11 6.43
N THR A 69 0.49 0.66 7.43
CA THR A 69 -0.30 1.74 8.05
C THR A 69 0.47 3.05 8.00
N GLY A 70 0.37 3.92 9.02
CA GLY A 70 1.25 5.08 9.16
C GLY A 70 2.72 4.65 9.17
N GLY A 71 3.58 5.43 8.52
CA GLY A 71 4.99 5.07 8.35
C GLY A 71 5.29 4.22 7.10
N GLY A 72 4.26 3.77 6.38
CA GLY A 72 4.37 3.01 5.13
C GLY A 72 5.27 1.78 5.23
N PHE A 73 6.00 1.44 4.17
CA PHE A 73 6.86 0.25 4.19
C PHE A 73 8.04 0.40 5.16
N THR A 74 8.66 1.59 5.18
CA THR A 74 9.86 1.90 5.97
C THR A 74 9.69 1.58 7.45
N GLU A 75 8.52 1.92 8.02
CA GLU A 75 8.27 1.70 9.45
C GLU A 75 7.63 0.35 9.74
N ASN A 76 6.83 -0.21 8.82
CA ASN A 76 6.03 -1.40 9.11
C ASN A 76 6.74 -2.72 8.77
N LEU A 77 7.53 -2.79 7.67
CA LEU A 77 8.21 -4.02 7.28
C LEU A 77 9.33 -4.44 8.26
N PRO A 78 10.23 -3.56 8.74
CA PRO A 78 11.31 -3.99 9.63
C PRO A 78 10.82 -4.66 10.93
N ARG A 79 9.60 -4.35 11.39
CA ARG A 79 9.01 -4.90 12.63
C ARG A 79 8.86 -6.42 12.59
N ILE A 80 8.65 -7.01 11.41
CA ILE A 80 8.42 -8.47 11.28
C ILE A 80 9.71 -9.28 11.12
N VAL A 81 10.85 -8.61 10.99
CA VAL A 81 12.19 -9.22 10.93
C VAL A 81 13.13 -8.63 11.99
N ALA A 82 12.57 -8.02 13.04
CA ALA A 82 13.34 -7.43 14.12
C ALA A 82 14.36 -8.42 14.68
N ASP A 83 15.55 -7.92 15.03
CA ASP A 83 16.67 -8.68 15.61
C ASP A 83 17.29 -9.78 14.73
N SER A 84 16.81 -9.96 13.49
CA SER A 84 17.37 -10.95 12.56
C SER A 84 18.59 -10.45 11.76
N GLY A 85 18.82 -9.13 11.74
CA GLY A 85 19.80 -8.49 10.84
C GLY A 85 19.35 -8.46 9.36
N LEU A 86 18.12 -8.89 9.06
CA LEU A 86 17.55 -8.87 7.71
C LEU A 86 16.84 -7.54 7.42
N GLY A 87 16.63 -7.28 6.14
CA GLY A 87 15.79 -6.20 5.66
C GLY A 87 15.10 -6.55 4.36
N PHE A 88 14.70 -5.52 3.61
CA PHE A 88 13.90 -5.67 2.40
C PHE A 88 14.43 -4.79 1.29
N ILE A 89 14.32 -5.28 0.06
CA ILE A 89 14.40 -4.46 -1.15
C ILE A 89 13.03 -4.51 -1.82
N ILE A 90 12.47 -3.33 -2.10
CA ILE A 90 11.13 -3.16 -2.65
C ILE A 90 11.23 -2.50 -4.01
N ASP A 91 10.70 -3.18 -5.02
CA ASP A 91 10.55 -2.68 -6.38
C ASP A 91 9.28 -1.84 -6.48
N LEU A 92 9.45 -0.52 -6.61
CA LEU A 92 8.36 0.43 -6.70
C LEU A 92 7.66 0.38 -8.06
N ASP A 93 8.33 -0.06 -9.12
CA ASP A 93 7.74 -0.21 -10.45
C ASP A 93 6.70 -1.36 -10.48
N ALA A 94 6.81 -2.30 -9.53
CA ALA A 94 5.87 -3.41 -9.36
C ALA A 94 4.58 -3.01 -8.61
N ILE A 95 4.49 -1.78 -8.09
CA ILE A 95 3.33 -1.31 -7.33
C ILE A 95 2.35 -0.60 -8.27
N SER A 96 1.14 -1.15 -8.37
CA SER A 96 0.02 -0.46 -9.03
C SER A 96 -0.55 0.61 -8.10
N VAL A 97 -0.02 1.83 -8.19
CA VAL A 97 -0.39 2.94 -7.30
C VAL A 97 -1.80 3.47 -7.64
N PRO A 98 -2.74 3.51 -6.68
CA PRO A 98 -4.04 4.12 -6.89
C PRO A 98 -3.95 5.61 -7.25
N PRO A 99 -4.76 6.12 -8.22
CA PRO A 99 -4.67 7.49 -8.73
C PRO A 99 -4.74 8.60 -7.67
N VAL A 100 -5.45 8.37 -6.56
CA VAL A 100 -5.53 9.28 -5.41
C VAL A 100 -4.15 9.68 -4.88
N PHE A 101 -3.17 8.78 -4.88
CA PHE A 101 -1.82 9.10 -4.39
C PHE A 101 -1.05 9.98 -5.37
N GLY A 102 -1.25 9.81 -6.68
CA GLY A 102 -0.70 10.70 -7.69
C GLY A 102 -1.25 12.12 -7.56
N TRP A 103 -2.56 12.25 -7.33
CA TRP A 103 -3.18 13.54 -7.04
C TRP A 103 -2.62 14.17 -5.76
N LEU A 104 -2.55 13.44 -4.64
CA LEU A 104 -1.98 13.93 -3.39
C LEU A 104 -0.52 14.39 -3.54
N ALA A 105 0.30 13.60 -4.27
CA ALA A 105 1.70 13.95 -4.53
C ALA A 105 1.82 15.27 -5.30
N ARG A 106 1.00 15.46 -6.33
CA ARG A 106 0.98 16.69 -7.15
C ARG A 106 0.49 17.90 -6.37
N GLU A 107 -0.64 17.82 -5.68
CA GLU A 107 -1.20 18.93 -4.89
C GLU A 107 -0.27 19.38 -3.76
N GLY A 108 0.40 18.41 -3.13
CA GLY A 108 1.33 18.67 -2.03
C GLY A 108 2.77 18.96 -2.47
N ASN A 109 3.10 18.77 -3.75
CA ASN A 109 4.49 18.71 -4.23
C ASN A 109 5.35 17.78 -3.35
N ILE A 110 4.83 16.58 -3.05
CA ILE A 110 5.40 15.62 -2.11
C ILE A 110 6.38 14.72 -2.84
N ALA A 111 7.62 14.68 -2.38
CA ALA A 111 8.62 13.76 -2.90
C ALA A 111 8.26 12.29 -2.63
N GLN A 112 8.62 11.39 -3.53
CA GLN A 112 8.30 9.95 -3.46
C GLN A 112 8.65 9.31 -2.11
N ASN A 113 9.81 9.65 -1.54
CA ASN A 113 10.24 9.15 -0.23
C ASN A 113 9.30 9.56 0.90
N GLU A 114 8.71 10.76 0.84
CA GLU A 114 7.75 11.23 1.84
C GLU A 114 6.36 10.61 1.61
N MET A 115 5.98 10.35 0.35
CA MET A 115 4.79 9.55 0.03
C MET A 115 4.89 8.15 0.65
N LEU A 116 6.02 7.47 0.49
CA LEU A 116 6.28 6.12 1.02
C LEU A 116 6.35 6.05 2.55
N LYS A 117 6.64 7.16 3.24
CA LYS A 117 6.61 7.24 4.71
C LYS A 117 5.22 7.56 5.25
N THR A 118 4.42 8.29 4.49
CA THR A 118 3.11 8.78 4.97
C THR A 118 1.99 7.82 4.62
N PHE A 119 2.04 7.24 3.42
CA PHE A 119 0.96 6.48 2.83
C PHE A 119 1.37 5.05 2.48
N ASN A 120 0.36 4.19 2.34
CA ASN A 120 0.53 2.81 1.90
C ASN A 120 0.80 2.69 0.37
N CYS A 121 0.55 3.76 -0.39
CA CYS A 121 0.77 3.86 -1.84
C CYS A 121 0.13 2.72 -2.67
N GLY A 122 -0.92 2.06 -2.16
CA GLY A 122 -1.63 0.97 -2.83
C GLY A 122 -1.49 -0.39 -2.16
N ILE A 123 -0.45 -0.60 -1.33
CA ILE A 123 -0.23 -1.88 -0.65
C ILE A 123 -0.63 -1.75 0.81
N GLY A 124 -1.78 -2.31 1.19
CA GLY A 124 -2.21 -2.31 2.59
C GLY A 124 -1.72 -3.50 3.42
N MET A 125 -1.22 -4.57 2.81
CA MET A 125 -0.74 -5.77 3.51
C MET A 125 0.42 -6.39 2.74
N CYS A 126 1.53 -6.64 3.43
CA CYS A 126 2.69 -7.34 2.87
C CYS A 126 2.84 -8.71 3.54
N LEU A 127 3.17 -9.72 2.74
CA LEU A 127 3.46 -11.07 3.20
C LEU A 127 4.92 -11.41 2.88
N VAL A 128 5.59 -12.02 3.85
CA VAL A 128 6.86 -12.72 3.61
C VAL A 128 6.53 -14.17 3.33
N VAL A 129 6.94 -14.65 2.15
CA VAL A 129 6.62 -15.99 1.67
C VAL A 129 7.90 -16.71 1.27
N GLU A 130 7.94 -18.02 1.51
CA GLU A 130 9.01 -18.86 0.98
C GLU A 130 9.12 -18.74 -0.55
N LYS A 131 10.35 -18.57 -1.07
CA LYS A 131 10.61 -18.28 -2.48
C LYS A 131 9.94 -19.27 -3.45
N GLY A 132 9.96 -20.56 -3.12
CA GLY A 132 9.33 -21.62 -3.94
C GLY A 132 7.80 -21.62 -3.93
N ALA A 133 7.18 -20.94 -2.96
CA ALA A 133 5.74 -20.97 -2.74
C ALA A 133 5.02 -19.67 -3.16
N VAL A 134 5.75 -18.66 -3.65
CA VAL A 134 5.19 -17.35 -4.03
C VAL A 134 4.00 -17.50 -4.98
N SER A 135 4.16 -18.25 -6.08
CA SER A 135 3.08 -18.46 -7.05
C SER A 135 1.84 -19.11 -6.43
N ASN A 136 2.03 -20.12 -5.57
CA ASN A 136 0.92 -20.79 -4.89
C ASN A 136 0.20 -19.85 -3.92
N VAL A 137 0.93 -19.11 -3.07
CA VAL A 137 0.34 -18.17 -2.12
C VAL A 137 -0.38 -17.03 -2.84
N SER A 138 0.20 -16.50 -3.92
CA SER A 138 -0.46 -15.50 -4.76
C SER A 138 -1.78 -16.00 -5.33
N ALA A 139 -1.82 -17.25 -5.82
CA ALA A 139 -3.04 -17.86 -6.32
C ALA A 139 -4.10 -18.05 -5.22
N LEU A 140 -3.70 -18.50 -4.02
CA LEU A 140 -4.62 -18.65 -2.88
C LEU A 140 -5.29 -17.33 -2.48
N LEU A 141 -4.52 -16.25 -2.43
CA LEU A 141 -5.02 -14.92 -2.08
C LEU A 141 -5.87 -14.33 -3.21
N SER A 142 -5.46 -14.52 -4.47
CA SER A 142 -6.23 -14.07 -5.64
C SER A 142 -7.59 -14.77 -5.72
N ASN A 143 -7.63 -16.09 -5.49
CA ASN A 143 -8.87 -16.86 -5.41
C ASN A 143 -9.76 -16.44 -4.23
N ALA A 144 -9.17 -15.86 -3.19
CA ALA A 144 -9.90 -15.28 -2.06
C ALA A 144 -10.33 -13.81 -2.30
N GLY A 145 -10.11 -13.27 -3.50
CA GLY A 145 -10.57 -11.95 -3.93
C GLY A 145 -9.59 -10.81 -3.65
N GLU A 146 -8.30 -11.10 -3.44
CA GLU A 146 -7.25 -10.08 -3.31
C GLU A 146 -6.54 -9.82 -4.64
N THR A 147 -6.02 -8.60 -4.80
CA THR A 147 -5.05 -8.31 -5.87
C THR A 147 -3.65 -8.47 -5.30
N VAL A 148 -2.82 -9.30 -5.91
CA VAL A 148 -1.50 -9.66 -5.39
C VAL A 148 -0.41 -9.26 -6.37
N SER A 149 0.58 -8.53 -5.88
CA SER A 149 1.82 -8.23 -6.59
C SER A 149 3.02 -8.77 -5.82
N VAL A 150 4.00 -9.30 -6.54
CA VAL A 150 5.33 -9.58 -5.98
C VAL A 150 6.12 -8.29 -6.06
N ILE A 151 6.43 -7.69 -4.91
CA ILE A 151 6.99 -6.32 -4.84
C ILE A 151 8.42 -6.26 -4.33
N GLY A 152 9.06 -7.41 -4.05
CA GLY A 152 10.40 -7.38 -3.47
C GLY A 152 10.85 -8.69 -2.85
N GLU A 153 11.98 -8.61 -2.15
CA GLU A 153 12.62 -9.74 -1.49
C GLU A 153 13.30 -9.33 -0.17
N ILE A 154 13.60 -10.32 0.66
CA ILE A 154 14.38 -10.14 1.89
C ILE A 154 15.86 -10.03 1.53
N THR A 155 16.57 -9.14 2.21
CA THR A 155 18.01 -8.93 2.05
C THR A 155 18.75 -9.14 3.38
N ALA A 156 20.07 -9.28 3.30
CA ALA A 156 20.95 -9.34 4.47
C ALA A 156 21.32 -7.95 5.02
N THR A 157 20.69 -6.87 4.53
CA THR A 157 20.94 -5.50 4.99
C THR A 157 19.72 -5.00 5.74
N PRO A 158 19.84 -4.63 7.02
CA PRO A 158 18.71 -4.13 7.80
C PRO A 158 18.02 -2.90 7.18
N GLY A 159 16.71 -2.83 7.37
CA GLY A 159 15.88 -1.72 6.91
C GLY A 159 15.15 -2.01 5.60
N VAL A 160 14.70 -0.94 4.92
CA VAL A 160 13.98 -1.02 3.64
C VAL A 160 14.72 -0.20 2.60
N GLN A 161 15.12 -0.87 1.52
CA GLN A 161 15.69 -0.26 0.33
C GLN A 161 14.64 -0.23 -0.77
N TYR A 162 14.65 0.82 -1.57
CA TYR A 162 13.72 1.00 -2.67
C TYR A 162 14.45 1.04 -4.01
N THR A 163 13.89 0.38 -5.01
CA THR A 163 14.31 0.47 -6.41
C THR A 163 13.13 0.95 -7.27
N GLY A 164 13.42 1.50 -8.46
CA GLY A 164 12.38 2.02 -9.35
C GLY A 164 11.70 3.28 -8.84
N GLY A 165 10.52 3.57 -9.38
CA GLY A 165 9.71 4.74 -9.03
C GLY A 165 8.22 4.43 -8.92
N LEU A 166 7.55 5.10 -8.00
CA LEU A 166 6.09 5.06 -7.96
C LEU A 166 5.55 5.81 -9.19
N ALA A 167 4.58 5.22 -9.89
CA ALA A 167 3.83 5.90 -10.94
C ALA A 167 2.82 6.90 -10.32
N LEU A 168 3.30 8.10 -9.96
CA LEU A 168 2.55 9.20 -9.33
C LEU A 168 2.11 10.27 -10.34
#